data_AF-A0A9R0E2T8-F1
#
_entry.id   AF-A0A9R0E2T8-F1
#
_cell.length_a   1.000
_cell.length_b   1.000
_cell.length_c   1.000
_cell.angle_alpha   90.00
_cell.angle_beta   90.00
_cell.angle_gamma   90.00
#
_symmetry.space_group_name_H-M   'P 1'
#
loop_
_entity.id
_entity.type
_entity.pdbx_description
1 polymer ?
#
loop_
_entity_poly.entity_id
_entity_poly.type
_entity_poly.pdbx_seq_one_letter_code
_entity_poly.pdbx_strand_id
1 'polypeptide(L)'
;MFHPLLTIVGHCCQFDIPYFMEQADNQTNFISGLDSTEALDIVVNGQSSNGHSVLYVYDYKEKVTLVDSFFSLTPQSFFDVNIYVWAIDSSSYVKALPLSARKCILDTDQGTFAGFHQGCMTRLIVRKVVNRCRCLPFDYTSKELDVEDFSICSWEHYICIYQTIEMIEVDIKDIISDSECYQRCDYVEYDSEVEFVKHQRHLTALNGTYSRVLVHFSQNTCMKYRREVLYTWDQMLANLGGIFGLCLGGSVISVIELIWFLLEVIYAVLCSFFKNRIAPKEKEKEKEKVFVITHKEMLSKKSSGKKFGKYKFMN
;
A
#
# COMPACT_ATOMS: atom_id res chain seq x y z
N MET A 1 21.92 -3.06 -31.77
CA MET A 1 21.80 -3.21 -30.30
C MET A 1 21.30 -1.93 -29.66
N PHE A 2 22.11 -0.87 -29.54
CA PHE A 2 21.59 0.44 -29.13
C PHE A 2 21.11 1.22 -30.36
N HIS A 3 20.07 2.05 -30.22
CA HIS A 3 19.66 3.04 -31.21
C HIS A 3 19.82 4.46 -30.65
N PRO A 4 20.11 5.48 -31.50
CA PRO A 4 20.09 6.87 -31.07
C PRO A 4 18.64 7.30 -30.78
N LEU A 5 18.48 8.14 -29.76
CA LEU A 5 17.23 8.84 -29.45
C LEU A 5 17.57 10.28 -29.04
N LEU A 6 16.71 11.23 -29.40
CA LEU A 6 16.82 12.63 -28.95
C LEU A 6 15.92 12.83 -27.73
N THR A 7 16.50 13.21 -26.60
CA THR A 7 15.77 13.56 -25.37
C THR A 7 15.93 15.05 -25.06
N ILE A 8 15.22 15.55 -24.05
CA ILE A 8 15.45 16.88 -23.47
C ILE A 8 16.90 17.13 -22.98
N VAL A 9 17.67 16.07 -22.73
CA VAL A 9 19.09 16.13 -22.31
C VAL A 9 20.04 16.13 -23.53
N GLY A 10 19.52 15.88 -24.74
CA GLY A 10 20.26 15.83 -26.00
C GLY A 10 20.28 14.43 -26.62
N HIS A 11 21.35 14.11 -27.35
CA HIS A 11 21.50 12.81 -28.00
C HIS A 11 21.84 11.72 -26.97
N CYS A 12 20.95 10.75 -26.84
CA CYS A 12 21.08 9.57 -25.99
C CYS A 12 21.16 8.30 -26.85
N CYS A 13 21.62 7.20 -26.24
CA CYS A 13 21.58 5.87 -26.81
C CYS A 13 20.65 4.99 -25.96
N GLN A 14 19.61 4.45 -26.56
CA GLN A 14 18.65 3.56 -25.91
C GLN A 14 18.96 2.10 -26.27
N PHE A 15 18.81 1.20 -25.30
CA PHE A 15 18.70 -0.24 -25.51
C PHE A 15 17.29 -0.67 -25.11
N ASP A 16 16.57 -1.27 -26.04
CA ASP A 16 15.24 -1.82 -25.84
C ASP A 16 15.18 -3.25 -26.41
N ILE A 17 14.42 -4.10 -25.72
CA ILE A 17 14.28 -5.51 -26.09
C ILE A 17 13.65 -5.67 -27.50
N PRO A 18 12.60 -4.93 -27.90
CA PRO A 18 12.02 -5.06 -29.24
C PRO A 18 13.01 -4.81 -30.39
N TYR A 19 13.75 -3.69 -30.38
CA TYR A 19 14.77 -3.40 -31.39
C TYR A 19 15.93 -4.42 -31.37
N PHE A 20 16.30 -4.91 -30.18
CA PHE A 20 17.28 -5.99 -30.09
C PHE A 20 16.74 -7.28 -30.72
N MET A 21 15.47 -7.65 -30.47
CA MET A 21 14.83 -8.83 -31.08
C MET A 21 14.75 -8.73 -32.60
N GLU A 22 14.54 -7.54 -33.18
CA GLU A 22 14.58 -7.34 -34.64
C GLU A 22 15.99 -7.51 -35.25
N GLN A 23 17.05 -7.31 -34.45
CA GLN A 23 18.45 -7.38 -34.89
C GLN A 23 19.16 -8.67 -34.47
N ALA A 24 18.54 -9.50 -33.64
CA ALA A 24 19.09 -10.74 -33.15
C ALA A 24 18.81 -11.91 -34.11
N ASP A 25 19.68 -12.93 -34.09
CA ASP A 25 19.40 -14.18 -34.79
C ASP A 25 18.16 -14.86 -34.19
N ASN A 26 17.30 -15.47 -35.03
CA ASN A 26 16.07 -16.18 -34.62
C ASN A 26 16.27 -17.33 -33.59
N GLN A 27 17.51 -17.63 -33.18
CA GLN A 27 17.84 -18.63 -32.17
C GLN A 27 18.28 -18.04 -30.82
N THR A 28 18.30 -16.71 -30.65
CA THR A 28 18.63 -16.10 -29.35
C THR A 28 17.50 -16.30 -28.35
N ASN A 29 17.76 -17.05 -27.29
CA ASN A 29 16.86 -17.14 -26.14
C ASN A 29 17.05 -15.95 -25.21
N PHE A 30 15.95 -15.35 -24.76
CA PHE A 30 15.94 -14.27 -23.79
C PHE A 30 15.71 -14.85 -22.39
N ILE A 31 16.64 -14.59 -21.49
CA ILE A 31 16.52 -14.91 -20.06
C ILE A 31 16.55 -13.62 -19.24
N SER A 32 15.77 -13.58 -18.17
CA SER A 32 15.84 -12.51 -17.17
C SER A 32 17.00 -12.78 -16.23
N GLY A 33 18.08 -12.02 -16.35
CA GLY A 33 19.24 -12.19 -15.48
C GLY A 33 18.92 -11.92 -14.01
N LEU A 34 19.29 -12.87 -13.15
CA LEU A 34 19.06 -12.84 -11.70
C LEU A 34 20.29 -12.45 -10.88
N ASP A 35 21.46 -12.43 -11.52
CA ASP A 35 22.73 -12.08 -10.90
C ASP A 35 23.66 -11.35 -11.88
N SER A 36 24.82 -10.94 -11.39
CA SER A 36 25.88 -10.27 -12.16
C SER A 36 26.51 -11.12 -13.27
N THR A 37 26.20 -12.42 -13.37
CA THR A 37 26.69 -13.31 -14.44
C THR A 37 25.73 -13.40 -15.63
N GLU A 38 24.42 -13.24 -15.38
CA GLU A 38 23.35 -13.17 -16.38
C GLU A 38 22.89 -11.72 -16.66
N ALA A 39 23.55 -10.73 -16.07
CA ALA A 39 23.25 -9.30 -16.20
C ALA A 39 23.47 -8.74 -17.63
N LEU A 40 22.76 -7.65 -17.94
CA LEU A 40 23.09 -6.80 -19.07
C LEU A 40 24.38 -6.04 -18.77
N ASP A 41 25.49 -6.47 -19.37
CA ASP A 41 26.82 -5.89 -19.21
C ASP A 41 27.11 -4.79 -20.22
N ILE A 42 27.22 -3.56 -19.74
CA ILE A 42 27.44 -2.36 -20.55
C ILE A 42 28.82 -1.75 -20.18
N VAL A 43 29.75 -1.77 -21.13
CA VAL A 43 31.03 -1.07 -21.01
C VAL A 43 30.95 0.26 -21.75
N VAL A 44 30.95 1.36 -20.99
CA VAL A 44 30.93 2.73 -21.52
C VAL A 44 32.36 3.28 -21.54
N ASN A 45 32.79 3.83 -22.67
CA ASN A 45 34.02 4.61 -22.75
C ASN A 45 33.72 6.09 -22.47
N GLY A 46 33.96 6.53 -21.23
CA GLY A 46 33.86 7.94 -20.89
C GLY A 46 35.00 8.74 -21.51
N GLN A 47 34.78 10.04 -21.76
CA GLN A 47 35.90 10.97 -21.84
C GLN A 47 36.43 11.26 -20.42
N SER A 48 37.40 12.16 -20.26
CA SER A 48 38.03 12.43 -18.95
C SER A 48 37.14 13.13 -17.90
N SER A 49 35.85 13.28 -18.19
CA SER A 49 34.81 13.82 -17.30
C SER A 49 33.88 12.71 -16.83
N ASN A 50 33.14 12.94 -15.75
CA ASN A 50 32.02 12.06 -15.38
C ASN A 50 31.00 12.02 -16.53
N GLY A 51 30.52 10.82 -16.84
CA GLY A 51 29.34 10.63 -17.68
C GLY A 51 28.08 10.62 -16.82
N HIS A 52 26.93 10.79 -17.46
CA HIS A 52 25.63 10.53 -16.85
C HIS A 52 24.99 9.36 -17.57
N SER A 53 24.44 8.44 -16.80
CA SER A 53 23.55 7.40 -17.31
C SER A 53 22.25 7.46 -16.54
N VAL A 54 21.17 7.19 -17.25
CA VAL A 54 19.84 7.10 -16.68
C VAL A 54 19.32 5.72 -17.04
N LEU A 55 18.95 4.94 -16.02
CA LEU A 55 18.24 3.69 -16.23
C LEU A 55 16.75 4.02 -16.28
N TYR A 56 16.15 3.73 -17.42
CA TYR A 56 14.71 3.80 -17.60
C TYR A 56 14.13 2.40 -17.62
N VAL A 57 13.21 2.11 -16.70
CA VAL A 57 12.26 1.00 -16.90
C VAL A 57 11.04 1.59 -17.59
N TYR A 58 10.81 1.21 -18.84
CA TYR A 58 9.77 1.78 -19.70
C TYR A 58 8.71 0.74 -20.03
N ASP A 59 7.45 1.04 -19.72
CA ASP A 59 6.31 0.24 -20.16
C ASP A 59 6.05 0.53 -21.64
N TYR A 60 6.45 -0.39 -22.51
CA TYR A 60 6.23 -0.29 -23.96
C TYR A 60 4.76 -0.19 -24.35
N LYS A 61 3.85 -0.85 -23.62
CA LYS A 61 2.42 -0.90 -23.92
C LYS A 61 1.75 0.44 -23.60
N GLU A 62 2.10 1.01 -22.46
CA GLU A 62 1.46 2.22 -21.91
C GLU A 62 2.25 3.51 -22.18
N LYS A 63 3.46 3.40 -22.74
CA LYS A 63 4.38 4.49 -23.06
C LYS A 63 4.76 5.37 -21.87
N VAL A 64 4.99 4.75 -20.72
CA VAL A 64 5.35 5.46 -19.48
C VAL A 64 6.66 4.93 -18.91
N THR A 65 7.46 5.86 -18.39
CA THR A 65 8.62 5.55 -17.55
C THR A 65 8.13 5.19 -16.15
N LEU A 66 8.42 3.95 -15.73
CA LEU A 66 8.12 3.41 -14.40
C LEU A 66 9.27 3.64 -13.41
N VAL A 67 10.51 3.69 -13.89
CA VAL A 67 11.70 4.09 -13.12
C VAL A 67 12.48 5.12 -13.93
N ASP A 68 12.84 6.22 -13.28
CA ASP A 68 13.80 7.22 -13.75
C ASP A 68 14.91 7.32 -12.70
N SER A 69 15.94 6.48 -12.82
CA SER A 69 17.08 6.50 -11.91
C SER A 69 18.33 7.04 -12.59
N PHE A 70 18.68 8.27 -12.21
CA PHE A 70 19.90 8.94 -12.64
C PHE A 70 21.08 8.45 -11.79
N PHE A 71 22.18 8.08 -12.43
CA PHE A 71 23.46 7.85 -11.75
C PHE A 71 24.64 8.40 -12.56
N SER A 72 25.62 8.93 -11.84
CA SER A 72 26.80 9.54 -12.48
C SER A 72 27.88 8.48 -12.68
N LEU A 73 28.14 8.14 -13.94
CA LEU A 73 29.25 7.27 -14.31
C LEU A 73 30.57 7.97 -14.02
N THR A 74 31.29 7.49 -13.00
CA THR A 74 32.67 7.93 -12.76
C THR A 74 33.63 7.06 -13.59
N PRO A 75 34.63 7.63 -14.27
CA PRO A 75 35.63 6.84 -14.99
C PRO A 75 36.34 5.84 -14.06
N GLN A 76 36.75 4.68 -14.60
CA GLN A 76 37.46 3.61 -13.88
C GLN A 76 36.67 2.96 -12.74
N SER A 77 35.33 2.95 -12.86
CA SER A 77 34.45 2.35 -11.87
C SER A 77 33.54 1.26 -12.43
N PHE A 78 32.95 0.51 -11.50
CA PHE A 78 31.98 -0.54 -11.74
C PHE A 78 30.72 -0.22 -10.94
N PHE A 79 29.58 -0.27 -11.61
CA PHE A 79 28.26 -0.11 -11.02
C PHE A 79 27.50 -1.43 -11.16
N ASP A 80 26.94 -1.89 -10.06
CA ASP A 80 26.00 -3.01 -10.05
C ASP A 80 24.60 -2.44 -9.82
N VAL A 81 23.65 -2.70 -10.73
CA VAL A 81 22.32 -2.12 -10.68
C VAL A 81 21.29 -3.22 -10.44
N ASN A 82 20.80 -3.27 -9.21
CA ASN A 82 19.78 -4.20 -8.75
C ASN A 82 18.39 -3.64 -9.05
N ILE A 83 17.63 -4.30 -9.91
CA ILE A 83 16.21 -3.99 -10.14
C ILE A 83 15.35 -4.82 -9.17
N TYR A 84 14.57 -4.12 -8.35
CA TYR A 84 13.50 -4.68 -7.52
C TYR A 84 12.16 -4.51 -8.21
N VAL A 85 11.22 -5.41 -7.91
CA VAL A 85 9.87 -5.41 -8.48
C VAL A 85 8.86 -5.65 -7.38
N TRP A 86 7.79 -4.85 -7.36
CA TRP A 86 6.62 -5.10 -6.53
C TRP A 86 5.34 -4.79 -7.29
N ALA A 87 4.25 -5.46 -6.92
CA ALA A 87 2.98 -5.35 -7.63
C ALA A 87 1.84 -4.98 -6.67
N ILE A 88 0.87 -4.24 -7.17
CA ILE A 88 -0.42 -3.99 -6.51
C ILE A 88 -1.55 -4.59 -7.35
N ASP A 89 -2.49 -5.23 -6.65
CA ASP A 89 -3.71 -5.81 -7.21
C ASP A 89 -4.90 -5.43 -6.33
N SER A 90 -5.95 -4.90 -6.93
CA SER A 90 -7.16 -4.52 -6.22
C SER A 90 -8.21 -5.63 -6.26
N SER A 91 -8.74 -5.98 -5.09
CA SER A 91 -9.88 -6.90 -4.96
C SER A 91 -11.10 -6.43 -5.77
N SER A 92 -11.96 -7.36 -6.18
CA SER A 92 -13.20 -7.07 -6.91
C SER A 92 -14.10 -6.06 -6.19
N TYR A 93 -14.15 -6.08 -4.86
CA TYR A 93 -14.89 -5.10 -4.05
C TYR A 93 -14.36 -3.66 -4.24
N VAL A 94 -13.04 -3.47 -4.34
CA VAL A 94 -12.44 -2.15 -4.62
C VAL A 94 -12.72 -1.73 -6.06
N LYS A 95 -12.63 -2.66 -7.02
CA LYS A 95 -12.91 -2.39 -8.44
C LYS A 95 -14.38 -2.01 -8.69
N ALA A 96 -15.30 -2.55 -7.89
CA ALA A 96 -16.73 -2.24 -7.93
C ALA A 96 -17.13 -0.88 -7.32
N LEU A 97 -16.23 -0.21 -6.58
CA LEU A 97 -16.48 1.14 -6.07
C LEU A 97 -16.37 2.19 -7.19
N PRO A 98 -17.10 3.32 -7.11
CA PRO A 98 -16.95 4.44 -8.05
C PRO A 98 -15.58 5.11 -7.90
N LEU A 99 -15.10 5.77 -8.97
CA LEU A 99 -13.77 6.38 -9.07
C LEU A 99 -13.40 7.23 -7.85
N SER A 100 -14.29 8.10 -7.39
CA SER A 100 -14.12 8.99 -6.24
C SER A 100 -13.88 8.26 -4.91
N ALA A 101 -14.40 7.04 -4.76
CA ALA A 101 -14.23 6.20 -3.58
C ALA A 101 -13.03 5.25 -3.68
N ARG A 102 -12.79 4.63 -4.86
CA ARG A 102 -11.65 3.72 -5.05
C ARG A 102 -10.30 4.43 -5.24
N LYS A 103 -10.30 5.67 -5.75
CA LYS A 103 -9.10 6.49 -6.04
C LYS A 103 -8.05 5.74 -6.87
N CYS A 104 -8.52 4.92 -7.80
CA CYS A 104 -7.71 4.18 -8.76
C CYS A 104 -8.50 3.99 -10.08
N ILE A 105 -7.76 3.90 -11.19
CA ILE A 105 -8.31 3.79 -12.55
C ILE A 105 -8.36 2.32 -13.00
N LEU A 106 -9.43 1.96 -13.70
CA LEU A 106 -9.61 0.71 -14.43
C LEU A 106 -9.59 0.99 -15.94
N ASP A 107 -9.24 -0.02 -16.73
CA ASP A 107 -9.27 0.04 -18.21
C ASP A 107 -10.66 0.40 -18.78
N THR A 108 -11.72 0.18 -18.01
CA THR A 108 -13.10 0.55 -18.35
C THR A 108 -13.43 2.04 -18.21
N ASP A 109 -12.63 2.80 -17.46
CA ASP A 109 -12.91 4.20 -17.10
C ASP A 109 -12.51 5.18 -18.22
N GLN A 110 -12.86 4.85 -19.47
CA GLN A 110 -12.42 5.52 -20.71
C GLN A 110 -12.22 7.04 -20.55
N GLY A 111 -10.97 7.52 -20.59
CA GLY A 111 -10.79 8.95 -20.38
C GLY A 111 -9.40 9.57 -20.30
N THR A 112 -8.26 8.87 -20.44
CA THR A 112 -6.98 9.56 -20.68
C THR A 112 -5.87 8.64 -21.20
N PHE A 113 -5.09 9.12 -22.16
CA PHE A 113 -3.79 8.56 -22.59
C PHE A 113 -2.66 8.68 -21.53
N ALA A 114 -3.03 8.91 -20.27
CA ALA A 114 -2.13 8.97 -19.12
C ALA A 114 -2.43 7.76 -18.23
N GLY A 115 -2.09 6.56 -18.72
CA GLY A 115 -2.38 5.29 -18.05
C GLY A 115 -1.68 5.10 -16.69
N PHE A 116 -0.87 6.07 -16.26
CA PHE A 116 -0.08 6.04 -15.05
C PHE A 116 -0.06 7.41 -14.39
N HIS A 117 0.04 7.45 -13.05
CA HIS A 117 0.06 8.70 -12.28
C HIS A 117 1.17 9.66 -12.75
N GLN A 118 2.37 9.14 -13.01
CA GLN A 118 3.50 9.95 -13.51
C GLN A 118 3.18 10.65 -14.84
N GLY A 119 2.61 9.93 -15.82
CA GLY A 119 2.22 10.53 -17.11
C GLY A 119 1.13 11.61 -16.95
N CYS A 120 0.20 11.40 -16.02
CA CYS A 120 -0.84 12.38 -15.69
C CYS A 120 -0.25 13.66 -15.07
N MET A 121 0.63 13.50 -14.07
CA MET A 121 1.33 14.61 -13.43
C MET A 121 2.23 15.38 -14.42
N THR A 122 3.03 14.68 -15.23
CA THR A 122 3.86 15.29 -16.27
C THR A 122 3.03 16.09 -17.26
N ARG A 123 1.90 15.55 -17.74
CA ARG A 123 0.96 16.28 -18.61
C ARG A 123 0.47 17.58 -17.97
N LEU A 124 0.11 17.57 -16.68
CA LEU A 124 -0.36 18.77 -15.98
C LEU A 124 0.74 19.82 -15.82
N ILE A 125 1.96 19.40 -15.46
CA ILE A 125 3.13 20.27 -15.34
C ILE A 125 3.43 20.92 -16.70
N VAL A 126 3.54 20.11 -17.76
CA VAL A 126 3.82 20.61 -19.12
C VAL A 126 2.68 21.50 -19.63
N ARG A 127 1.40 21.18 -19.38
CA ARG A 127 0.26 22.05 -19.71
C ARG A 127 0.38 23.43 -19.04
N LYS A 128 0.78 23.48 -17.77
CA LYS A 128 1.00 24.74 -17.03
C LYS A 128 2.20 25.52 -17.57
N VAL A 129 3.27 24.84 -18.00
CA VAL A 129 4.42 25.46 -18.72
C VAL A 129 3.98 26.05 -20.06
N VAL A 130 3.28 25.30 -20.91
CA VAL A 130 2.81 25.77 -22.23
C VAL A 130 1.87 26.97 -22.08
N ASN A 131 0.89 26.92 -21.18
CA ASN A 131 -0.05 28.01 -20.94
C ASN A 131 0.63 29.31 -20.48
N ARG A 132 1.77 29.21 -19.78
CA ARG A 132 2.53 30.38 -19.26
C ARG A 132 3.56 30.90 -20.25
N CYS A 133 4.36 30.01 -20.84
CA CYS A 133 5.47 30.37 -21.72
C CYS A 133 5.09 30.46 -23.21
N ARG A 134 3.87 30.04 -23.58
CA ARG A 134 3.30 30.13 -24.95
C ARG A 134 4.18 29.50 -26.03
N CYS A 135 4.86 28.42 -25.68
CA CYS A 135 5.64 27.60 -26.59
C CYS A 135 5.45 26.13 -26.23
N LEU A 136 5.60 25.25 -27.22
CA LEU A 136 5.41 23.81 -27.07
C LEU A 136 6.78 23.11 -26.97
N PRO A 137 7.07 22.32 -25.91
CA PRO A 137 8.28 21.50 -25.87
C PRO A 137 8.27 20.47 -27.01
N PHE A 138 9.44 20.20 -27.61
CA PHE A 138 9.53 19.44 -28.87
C PHE A 138 9.04 17.98 -28.78
N ASP A 139 9.06 17.37 -27.59
CA ASP A 139 8.58 16.01 -27.32
C ASP A 139 7.04 15.89 -27.19
N TYR A 140 6.31 17.00 -27.21
CA TYR A 140 4.86 17.02 -26.92
C TYR A 140 4.05 17.67 -28.05
N THR A 141 2.82 17.20 -28.26
CA THR A 141 1.86 17.82 -29.18
C THR A 141 0.76 18.58 -28.46
N SER A 142 0.21 19.60 -29.12
CA SER A 142 -0.95 20.38 -28.63
C SER A 142 -2.19 19.50 -28.35
N LYS A 143 -2.38 18.44 -29.15
CA LYS A 143 -3.45 17.45 -28.98
C LYS A 143 -3.31 16.59 -27.72
N GLU A 144 -2.09 16.16 -27.38
CA GLU A 144 -1.85 15.35 -26.17
C GLU A 144 -2.05 16.17 -24.90
N LEU A 145 -1.70 17.46 -24.94
CA LEU A 145 -1.79 18.35 -23.80
C LEU A 145 -3.19 18.98 -23.61
N ASP A 146 -4.03 19.01 -24.66
CA ASP A 146 -5.30 19.76 -24.71
C ASP A 146 -5.06 21.26 -24.53
N VAL A 147 -4.26 21.84 -25.43
CA VAL A 147 -3.91 23.27 -25.45
C VAL A 147 -4.01 23.86 -26.85
N GLU A 148 -3.97 25.19 -26.95
CA GLU A 148 -3.78 25.89 -28.22
C GLU A 148 -2.45 25.50 -28.88
N ASP A 149 -2.41 25.58 -30.21
CA ASP A 149 -1.25 25.17 -31.01
C ASP A 149 -0.19 26.28 -31.01
N PHE A 150 0.89 26.06 -30.25
CA PHE A 150 2.03 26.98 -30.15
C PHE A 150 3.23 26.45 -30.93
N SER A 151 4.09 27.37 -31.40
CA SER A 151 5.37 27.01 -32.00
C SER A 151 6.28 26.28 -31.01
N ILE A 152 7.14 25.40 -31.54
CA ILE A 152 8.16 24.69 -30.75
C ILE A 152 9.02 25.71 -29.98
N CYS A 153 9.30 25.44 -28.70
CA CYS A 153 10.10 26.31 -27.84
C CYS A 153 11.52 26.54 -28.40
N SER A 154 11.84 27.81 -28.70
CA SER A 154 13.21 28.26 -28.97
C SER A 154 14.00 28.46 -27.66
N TRP A 155 15.33 28.56 -27.75
CA TRP A 155 16.25 28.79 -26.62
C TRP A 155 15.86 30.00 -25.75
N GLU A 156 15.24 31.02 -26.33
CA GLU A 156 14.80 32.24 -25.63
C GLU A 156 13.74 31.95 -24.56
N HIS A 157 12.93 30.91 -24.75
CA HIS A 157 11.86 30.52 -23.85
C HIS A 157 12.35 29.61 -22.70
N TYR A 158 13.59 29.11 -22.76
CA TYR A 158 14.16 28.19 -21.79
C TYR A 158 14.17 28.78 -20.38
N ILE A 159 14.48 30.08 -20.23
CA ILE A 159 14.43 30.80 -18.95
C ILE A 159 13.01 30.78 -18.35
N CYS A 160 11.98 30.98 -19.18
CA CYS A 160 10.59 30.92 -18.73
C CYS A 160 10.20 29.51 -18.27
N ILE A 161 10.63 28.48 -19.00
CA ILE A 161 10.36 27.07 -18.67
C ILE A 161 10.94 26.74 -17.29
N TYR A 162 12.23 27.03 -17.05
CA TYR A 162 12.88 26.76 -15.76
C TYR A 162 12.23 27.50 -14.59
N GLN A 163 11.99 28.81 -14.74
CA GLN A 163 11.30 29.61 -13.70
C GLN A 163 9.86 29.13 -13.45
N THR A 164 9.21 28.52 -14.44
CA THR A 164 7.88 27.96 -14.29
C THR A 164 7.91 26.61 -13.59
N ILE A 165 8.89 25.75 -13.88
CA ILE A 165 9.09 24.46 -13.19
C ILE A 165 9.47 24.70 -11.72
N GLU A 166 10.42 25.59 -11.45
CA GLU A 166 10.84 25.94 -10.07
C GLU A 166 9.66 26.48 -9.24
N MET A 167 8.81 27.35 -9.83
CA MET A 167 7.59 27.80 -9.17
C MET A 167 6.57 26.67 -8.97
N ILE A 168 6.46 25.75 -9.93
CA ILE A 168 5.59 24.58 -9.82
C ILE A 168 6.03 23.67 -8.68
N GLU A 169 7.34 23.44 -8.49
CA GLU A 169 7.87 22.60 -7.40
C GLU A 169 7.52 23.14 -6.01
N VAL A 170 7.54 24.46 -5.83
CA VAL A 170 7.14 25.11 -4.56
C VAL A 170 5.63 24.94 -4.32
N ASP A 171 4.81 25.15 -5.35
CA ASP A 171 3.33 25.10 -5.28
C ASP A 171 2.74 23.74 -5.71
N ILE A 172 3.53 22.65 -5.64
CA ILE A 172 3.13 21.30 -6.10
C ILE A 172 1.82 20.82 -5.46
N LYS A 173 1.55 21.27 -4.22
CA LYS A 173 0.34 20.91 -3.45
C LYS A 173 -0.95 21.38 -4.12
N ASP A 174 -0.95 22.54 -4.75
CA ASP A 174 -2.14 23.06 -5.42
C ASP A 174 -2.45 22.25 -6.68
N ILE A 175 -1.41 21.82 -7.41
CA ILE A 175 -1.54 20.96 -8.60
C ILE A 175 -2.01 19.55 -8.21
N ILE A 176 -1.48 18.98 -7.11
CA ILE A 176 -1.94 17.68 -6.59
C ILE A 176 -3.37 17.77 -6.03
N SER A 177 -3.74 18.87 -5.37
CA SER A 177 -5.07 19.02 -4.78
C SER A 177 -6.18 19.24 -5.82
N ASP A 178 -5.85 19.81 -6.98
CA ASP A 178 -6.80 20.13 -8.05
C ASP A 178 -6.84 19.06 -9.17
N SER A 179 -6.10 17.96 -9.02
CA SER A 179 -6.01 16.90 -10.04
C SER A 179 -6.45 15.51 -9.56
N GLU A 180 -7.33 14.88 -10.34
CA GLU A 180 -7.75 13.48 -10.17
C GLU A 180 -6.75 12.49 -10.81
N CYS A 181 -5.44 12.76 -10.71
CA CYS A 181 -4.39 11.87 -11.21
C CYS A 181 -4.26 10.63 -10.32
N TYR A 182 -5.09 9.61 -10.55
CA TYR A 182 -5.02 8.33 -9.83
C TYR A 182 -4.09 7.32 -10.54
N GLN A 183 -3.46 6.43 -9.77
CA GLN A 183 -2.81 5.23 -10.30
C GLN A 183 -3.85 4.21 -10.78
N ARG A 184 -3.43 3.21 -11.56
CA ARG A 184 -4.28 2.04 -11.86
C ARG A 184 -4.64 1.28 -10.58
N CYS A 185 -5.75 0.56 -10.62
CA CYS A 185 -6.12 -0.33 -9.53
C CYS A 185 -5.19 -1.55 -9.45
N ASP A 186 -4.64 -1.98 -10.59
CA ASP A 186 -3.61 -3.01 -10.68
C ASP A 186 -2.40 -2.44 -11.44
N TYR A 187 -1.19 -2.58 -10.89
CA TYR A 187 0.05 -2.15 -11.54
C TYR A 187 1.27 -2.88 -10.97
N VAL A 188 2.36 -2.81 -11.71
CA VAL A 188 3.69 -3.25 -11.28
C VAL A 188 4.58 -2.01 -11.21
N GLU A 189 5.24 -1.83 -10.07
CA GLU A 189 6.28 -0.83 -9.90
C GLU A 189 7.64 -1.53 -9.95
N TYR A 190 8.63 -0.81 -10.44
CA TYR A 190 10.02 -1.20 -10.41
C TYR A 190 10.76 -0.19 -9.52
N ASP A 191 11.83 -0.63 -8.87
CA ASP A 191 12.75 0.23 -8.13
C ASP A 191 14.18 -0.21 -8.46
N SER A 192 15.15 0.68 -8.33
CA SER A 192 16.54 0.37 -8.71
C SER A 192 17.53 0.88 -7.68
N GLU A 193 18.32 -0.04 -7.13
CA GLU A 193 19.43 0.27 -6.23
C GLU A 193 20.75 0.16 -7.00
N VAL A 194 21.53 1.25 -6.99
CA VAL A 194 22.82 1.34 -7.69
C VAL A 194 23.95 1.19 -6.67
N GLU A 195 24.59 0.02 -6.65
CA GLU A 195 25.77 -0.23 -5.82
C GLU A 195 27.05 0.18 -6.55
N PHE A 196 27.86 1.01 -5.88
CA PHE A 196 29.18 1.40 -6.37
C PHE A 196 30.25 0.40 -5.89
N VAL A 197 30.56 -0.60 -6.72
CA VAL A 197 31.57 -1.61 -6.37
C VAL A 197 32.97 -1.06 -6.64
N LYS A 198 33.53 -0.38 -5.64
CA LYS A 198 34.89 0.15 -5.74
C LYS A 198 35.92 -0.99 -5.76
N HIS A 199 36.40 -1.30 -6.97
CA HIS A 199 37.68 -1.96 -7.24
C HIS A 199 37.72 -3.49 -7.02
N GLN A 200 37.12 -4.25 -7.96
CA GLN A 200 37.38 -5.68 -8.08
C GLN A 200 38.80 -5.91 -8.62
N ARG A 201 39.66 -6.60 -7.85
CA ARG A 201 41.12 -6.73 -8.09
C ARG A 201 41.52 -7.43 -9.41
N HIS A 202 40.58 -7.98 -10.17
CA HIS A 202 40.81 -8.60 -11.48
C HIS A 202 40.67 -7.62 -12.67
N LEU A 203 40.21 -6.38 -12.45
CA LEU A 203 40.07 -5.36 -13.50
C LEU A 203 41.35 -4.56 -13.76
N THR A 204 42.53 -5.14 -13.47
CA THR A 204 43.86 -4.65 -13.85
C THR A 204 44.10 -4.53 -15.37
N ALA A 205 43.10 -4.85 -16.19
CA ALA A 205 43.14 -4.75 -17.65
C ALA A 205 42.42 -3.51 -18.23
N LEU A 206 41.59 -2.78 -17.47
CA LEU A 206 40.96 -1.54 -17.96
C LEU A 206 41.92 -0.34 -17.87
N ASN A 207 42.94 -0.34 -18.73
CA ASN A 207 43.75 0.84 -19.00
C ASN A 207 42.93 1.85 -19.82
N GLY A 208 42.21 2.76 -19.16
CA GLY A 208 41.51 3.87 -19.82
C GLY A 208 40.45 4.55 -18.96
N THR A 209 39.62 5.38 -19.60
CA THR A 209 38.48 6.11 -19.00
C THR A 209 37.17 5.32 -19.07
N TYR A 210 37.27 3.99 -19.00
CA TYR A 210 36.12 3.09 -19.10
C TYR A 210 35.36 2.96 -17.77
N SER A 211 34.04 2.80 -17.84
CA SER A 211 33.17 2.43 -16.73
C SER A 211 32.29 1.26 -17.14
N ARG A 212 32.08 0.29 -16.23
CA ARG A 212 31.24 -0.88 -16.48
C ARG A 212 29.96 -0.79 -15.64
N VAL A 213 28.83 -1.12 -16.24
CA VAL A 213 27.51 -1.15 -15.59
C VAL A 213 26.93 -2.53 -15.83
N LEU A 214 26.57 -3.23 -14.76
CA LEU A 214 25.73 -4.43 -14.83
C LEU A 214 24.31 -4.05 -14.43
N VAL A 215 23.32 -4.56 -15.16
CA VAL A 215 21.90 -4.40 -14.80
C VAL A 215 21.24 -5.77 -14.76
N HIS A 216 20.67 -6.14 -13.61
CA HIS A 216 19.95 -7.40 -13.42
C HIS A 216 18.79 -7.25 -12.45
N PHE A 217 17.90 -8.25 -12.41
CA PHE A 217 16.90 -8.33 -11.36
C PHE A 217 17.54 -8.87 -10.08
N SER A 218 17.19 -8.29 -8.93
CA SER A 218 17.70 -8.76 -7.63
C SER A 218 17.11 -10.12 -7.24
N GLN A 219 15.88 -10.42 -7.67
CA GLN A 219 15.13 -11.61 -7.27
C GLN A 219 14.22 -12.11 -8.42
N ASN A 220 13.99 -13.42 -8.46
CA ASN A 220 13.05 -14.07 -9.40
C ASN A 220 11.58 -14.05 -8.94
N THR A 221 11.31 -13.46 -7.77
CA THR A 221 9.97 -13.29 -7.20
C THR A 221 9.78 -11.83 -6.79
N CYS A 222 8.53 -11.38 -6.78
CA CYS A 222 8.16 -10.01 -6.42
C CYS A 222 7.13 -10.02 -5.28
N MET A 223 7.14 -8.97 -4.47
CA MET A 223 6.13 -8.78 -3.42
C MET A 223 4.85 -8.25 -4.04
N LYS A 224 3.72 -8.93 -3.78
CA LYS A 224 2.39 -8.55 -4.26
C LYS A 224 1.50 -8.05 -3.12
N TYR A 225 1.20 -6.76 -3.13
CA TYR A 225 0.27 -6.12 -2.19
C TYR A 225 -1.16 -6.19 -2.75
N ARG A 226 -2.13 -6.41 -1.87
CA ARG A 226 -3.55 -6.53 -2.24
C ARG A 226 -4.38 -5.42 -1.60
N ARG A 227 -5.09 -4.63 -2.40
CA ARG A 227 -6.00 -3.58 -1.92
C ARG A 227 -7.39 -4.16 -1.67
N GLU A 228 -7.86 -4.07 -0.44
CA GLU A 228 -9.20 -4.53 -0.01
C GLU A 228 -9.99 -3.40 0.66
N VAL A 229 -11.32 -3.50 0.65
CA VAL A 229 -12.20 -2.57 1.35
C VAL A 229 -12.16 -2.83 2.85
N LEU A 230 -12.18 -1.77 3.67
CA LEU A 230 -12.09 -1.88 5.13
C LEU A 230 -13.26 -2.65 5.76
N TYR A 231 -14.45 -2.55 5.15
CA TYR A 231 -15.64 -3.30 5.52
C TYR A 231 -16.46 -3.60 4.26
N THR A 232 -16.84 -4.86 4.06
CA THR A 232 -17.94 -5.21 3.15
C THR A 232 -19.29 -5.07 3.86
N TRP A 233 -20.38 -4.93 3.10
CA TRP A 233 -21.74 -4.92 3.66
C TRP A 233 -22.05 -6.18 4.48
N ASP A 234 -21.55 -7.35 4.03
CA ASP A 234 -21.73 -8.62 4.73
C ASP A 234 -20.99 -8.65 6.08
N GLN A 235 -19.76 -8.15 6.13
CA GLN A 235 -18.99 -8.00 7.37
C GLN A 235 -19.65 -7.01 8.33
N MET A 236 -20.17 -5.89 7.83
CA MET A 236 -20.90 -4.91 8.63
C MET A 236 -22.18 -5.54 9.23
N LEU A 237 -22.95 -6.27 8.41
CA LEU A 237 -24.16 -6.94 8.85
C LEU A 237 -23.87 -8.07 9.85
N ALA A 238 -22.81 -8.85 9.64
CA ALA A 238 -22.37 -9.88 10.58
C ALA A 238 -21.97 -9.30 11.94
N ASN A 239 -21.22 -8.20 11.96
CA ASN A 239 -20.81 -7.54 13.19
C ASN A 239 -21.99 -6.91 13.94
N LEU A 240 -22.90 -6.22 13.23
CA LEU A 240 -24.13 -5.68 13.82
C LEU A 240 -25.05 -6.80 14.34
N GLY A 241 -25.23 -7.87 13.56
CA GLY A 241 -26.00 -9.05 13.95
C GLY A 241 -25.43 -9.76 15.18
N GLY A 242 -24.10 -9.83 15.31
CA GLY A 242 -23.43 -10.34 16.50
C GLY A 242 -23.73 -9.49 17.75
N ILE A 243 -23.62 -8.16 17.65
CA ILE A 243 -23.91 -7.24 18.75
C ILE A 243 -25.39 -7.32 19.17
N PHE A 244 -26.32 -7.23 18.21
CA PHE A 244 -27.75 -7.35 18.49
C PHE A 244 -28.12 -8.73 19.04
N GLY A 245 -27.52 -9.80 18.51
CA GLY A 245 -27.71 -11.16 19.01
C GLY A 245 -27.27 -11.35 20.46
N LEU A 246 -26.14 -10.76 20.86
CA LEU A 246 -25.67 -10.75 22.26
C LEU A 246 -26.62 -9.96 23.18
N CYS A 247 -27.04 -8.77 22.77
CA CYS A 247 -27.96 -7.94 23.55
C CYS A 247 -29.35 -8.61 23.70
N LEU A 248 -29.90 -9.18 22.63
CA LEU A 248 -31.16 -9.93 22.66
C LEU A 248 -31.04 -11.20 23.49
N GLY A 249 -29.94 -11.96 23.37
CA GLY A 249 -29.69 -13.15 24.16
C GLY A 249 -29.67 -12.86 25.67
N GLY A 250 -28.94 -11.82 26.09
CA GLY A 250 -28.94 -11.37 27.48
C GLY A 250 -30.32 -10.90 27.96
N SER A 251 -31.06 -10.19 27.11
CA SER A 251 -32.43 -9.74 27.42
C SER A 251 -33.40 -10.91 27.61
N VAL A 252 -33.32 -11.94 26.75
CA VAL A 252 -34.16 -13.15 26.86
C VAL A 252 -33.86 -13.93 28.13
N ILE A 253 -32.58 -14.09 28.51
CA ILE A 253 -32.20 -14.74 29.77
C ILE A 253 -32.80 -14.00 30.98
N SER A 254 -32.70 -12.66 31.00
CA SER A 254 -33.27 -11.85 32.08
C SER A 254 -34.81 -11.94 32.16
N VAL A 255 -35.50 -12.00 31.01
CA VAL A 255 -36.95 -12.21 30.97
C VAL A 255 -37.35 -13.59 31.51
N ILE A 256 -36.59 -14.64 31.19
CA ILE A 256 -36.82 -16.00 31.72
C ILE A 256 -36.64 -16.05 33.24
N GLU A 257 -35.60 -15.39 33.77
CA GLU A 257 -35.35 -15.27 35.20
C GLU A 257 -36.50 -14.52 35.91
N LEU A 258 -36.97 -13.41 35.33
CA LEU A 258 -38.09 -12.62 35.85
C LEU A 258 -39.40 -13.43 35.87
N ILE A 259 -39.67 -14.25 34.85
CA ILE A 259 -40.84 -15.15 34.82
C ILE A 259 -40.73 -16.20 35.94
N TRP A 260 -39.55 -16.80 36.14
CA TRP A 260 -39.31 -17.76 37.23
C TRP A 260 -39.55 -17.14 38.62
N PHE A 261 -39.00 -15.95 38.85
CA PHE A 261 -39.20 -15.21 40.11
C PHE A 261 -40.68 -14.89 40.36
N LEU A 262 -41.42 -14.45 39.34
CA LEU A 262 -42.86 -14.19 39.46
C LEU A 262 -43.65 -15.46 39.80
N LEU A 263 -43.33 -16.60 39.20
CA LEU A 263 -43.97 -17.88 39.51
C LEU A 263 -43.71 -18.31 40.96
N GLU A 264 -42.48 -18.15 41.46
CA GLU A 264 -42.13 -18.47 42.84
C GLU A 264 -42.85 -17.56 43.85
N VAL A 265 -42.93 -16.25 43.58
CA VAL A 265 -43.70 -15.29 44.38
C VAL A 265 -45.20 -15.63 44.38
N ILE A 266 -45.79 -15.92 43.22
CA ILE A 266 -47.21 -16.31 43.11
C ILE A 266 -47.47 -17.61 43.87
N TYR A 267 -46.59 -18.61 43.76
CA TYR A 267 -46.71 -19.86 44.51
C TYR A 267 -46.62 -19.63 46.03
N ALA A 268 -45.65 -18.84 46.50
CA ALA A 268 -45.52 -18.49 47.91
C ALA A 268 -46.75 -17.75 48.45
N VAL A 269 -47.28 -16.78 47.69
CA VAL A 269 -48.51 -16.05 48.03
C VAL A 269 -49.70 -17.01 48.09
N LEU A 270 -49.93 -17.84 47.08
CA LEU A 270 -51.01 -18.84 47.07
C LEU A 270 -50.89 -19.80 48.26
N CYS A 271 -49.70 -20.35 48.53
CA CYS A 271 -49.47 -21.21 49.69
C CYS A 271 -49.77 -20.49 51.02
N SER A 272 -49.43 -19.20 51.16
CA SER A 272 -49.77 -18.42 52.36
C SER A 272 -51.29 -18.22 52.51
N PHE A 273 -52.01 -17.97 51.41
CA PHE A 273 -53.48 -17.84 51.40
C PHE A 273 -54.18 -19.16 51.73
N PHE A 274 -53.68 -20.29 51.23
CA PHE A 274 -54.21 -21.61 51.58
C PHE A 274 -53.93 -21.98 53.05
N LYS A 275 -52.73 -21.66 53.58
CA LYS A 275 -52.41 -21.84 55.01
C LYS A 275 -53.37 -21.06 55.92
N ASN A 276 -53.71 -19.83 55.54
CA ASN A 276 -54.66 -18.99 56.28
C ASN A 276 -56.12 -19.47 56.24
N ARG A 277 -56.50 -20.41 55.35
CA ARG A 277 -57.86 -21.01 55.35
C ARG A 277 -57.99 -22.31 56.13
N ILE A 278 -56.89 -22.93 56.56
CA ILE A 278 -56.89 -24.27 57.19
C ILE A 278 -56.63 -24.20 58.72
N ALA A 279 -56.32 -23.03 59.28
CA ALA A 279 -56.13 -22.85 60.71
C ALA A 279 -57.46 -22.54 61.45
N PRO A 280 -58.07 -23.49 62.18
CA PRO A 280 -59.05 -23.13 63.21
C PRO A 280 -58.35 -22.34 64.32
N LYS A 281 -59.05 -21.37 64.92
CA LYS A 281 -58.56 -20.64 66.09
C LYS A 281 -58.60 -21.55 67.32
N GLU A 282 -57.46 -22.08 67.73
CA GLU A 282 -57.26 -22.60 69.10
C GLU A 282 -56.22 -21.80 69.86
N LYS A 283 -56.41 -21.71 71.19
CA LYS A 283 -55.70 -20.78 72.08
C LYS A 283 -54.40 -21.39 72.61
N GLU A 284 -53.45 -20.50 72.90
CA GLU A 284 -52.35 -20.63 73.87
C GLU A 284 -51.58 -21.96 73.95
N LYS A 285 -50.29 -21.91 73.60
CA LYS A 285 -49.26 -21.93 74.65
C LYS A 285 -47.90 -21.40 74.20
N GLU A 286 -47.43 -20.45 75.00
CA GLU A 286 -46.06 -19.99 75.17
C GLU A 286 -45.00 -21.10 75.01
N LYS A 287 -44.02 -20.89 74.12
CA LYS A 287 -42.61 -21.24 74.33
C LYS A 287 -41.70 -20.24 73.63
N GLU A 288 -41.18 -19.32 74.42
CA GLU A 288 -40.02 -18.51 74.08
C GLU A 288 -38.84 -19.43 73.68
N LYS A 289 -38.15 -19.10 72.59
CA LYS A 289 -36.85 -19.69 72.25
C LYS A 289 -35.86 -18.56 71.97
N VAL A 290 -35.24 -18.09 73.06
CA VAL A 290 -34.07 -17.22 73.02
C VAL A 290 -32.95 -17.92 72.25
N PHE A 291 -32.51 -17.32 71.14
CA PHE A 291 -31.26 -17.73 70.49
C PHE A 291 -30.08 -17.10 71.23
N VAL A 292 -29.50 -17.84 72.17
CA VAL A 292 -28.20 -17.49 72.76
C VAL A 292 -27.10 -17.87 71.78
N ILE A 293 -26.39 -16.86 71.26
CA ILE A 293 -25.20 -17.07 70.42
C ILE A 293 -23.98 -17.21 71.35
N THR A 294 -23.52 -18.44 71.58
CA THR A 294 -22.21 -18.70 72.22
C THR A 294 -21.11 -18.83 71.17
N HIS A 295 -20.05 -18.02 71.33
CA HIS A 295 -18.99 -17.87 70.34
C HIS A 295 -17.61 -18.20 70.96
N LYS A 296 -17.14 -19.44 70.79
CA LYS A 296 -15.79 -20.03 71.09
C LYS A 296 -15.94 -21.56 70.93
N GLU A 297 -15.01 -22.39 70.44
CA GLU A 297 -13.64 -22.27 69.91
C GLU A 297 -13.53 -23.26 68.72
N MET A 298 -13.01 -22.90 67.54
CA MET A 298 -11.58 -22.81 67.17
C MET A 298 -10.71 -24.03 67.55
N LEU A 299 -10.19 -24.69 66.49
CA LEU A 299 -8.96 -25.51 66.42
C LEU A 299 -8.99 -27.00 66.84
N SER A 300 -9.31 -27.88 65.88
CA SER A 300 -8.56 -29.14 65.70
C SER A 300 -8.23 -29.40 64.23
N LYS A 301 -6.92 -29.39 63.96
CA LYS A 301 -6.18 -29.40 62.68
C LYS A 301 -6.47 -30.58 61.72
N LYS A 302 -6.36 -30.27 60.41
CA LYS A 302 -5.74 -31.05 59.29
C LYS A 302 -6.31 -32.47 59.04
N SER A 303 -6.62 -32.89 57.81
CA SER A 303 -5.97 -32.66 56.51
C SER A 303 -6.91 -33.15 55.38
N SER A 304 -6.74 -32.92 54.07
CA SER A 304 -5.74 -32.18 53.26
C SER A 304 -6.35 -31.83 51.89
N GLY A 305 -5.67 -31.03 51.05
CA GLY A 305 -6.03 -30.83 49.62
C GLY A 305 -5.96 -29.37 49.13
N LYS A 306 -4.82 -28.99 48.54
CA LYS A 306 -4.60 -27.69 47.86
C LYS A 306 -5.51 -27.57 46.60
N LYS A 307 -5.88 -26.40 46.06
CA LYS A 307 -5.12 -25.13 45.93
C LYS A 307 -5.94 -23.85 46.11
N PHE A 308 -5.23 -22.80 46.49
CA PHE A 308 -5.67 -21.40 46.60
C PHE A 308 -5.82 -20.70 45.23
N GLY A 309 -6.61 -19.61 45.21
CA GLY A 309 -6.69 -18.73 44.05
C GLY A 309 -7.48 -17.43 44.28
N LYS A 310 -6.96 -16.52 45.11
CA LYS A 310 -7.22 -15.05 45.03
C LYS A 310 -6.38 -14.29 46.04
N TYR A 311 -5.65 -13.28 45.56
CA TYR A 311 -5.17 -12.16 46.37
C TYR A 311 -5.31 -10.87 45.55
N LYS A 312 -5.75 -9.80 46.21
CA LYS A 312 -5.60 -8.41 45.79
C LYS A 312 -4.83 -7.71 46.91
N PHE A 313 -3.89 -6.84 46.55
CA PHE A 313 -2.79 -6.39 47.42
C PHE A 313 -3.14 -5.22 48.36
N MET A 314 -2.32 -5.10 49.43
CA MET A 314 -1.84 -3.91 50.19
C MET A 314 -2.81 -2.74 50.45
N ASN A 315 -2.88 -2.18 51.66
CA ASN A 315 -1.76 -1.82 52.54
C ASN A 315 -1.83 -2.42 53.96
#